data_AF-A0A9E3DPU3-F1
#
_entry.id   AF-A0A9E3DPU3-F1
#
_cell.length_a   1.000
_cell.length_b   1.000
_cell.length_c   1.000
_cell.angle_alpha   90.00
_cell.angle_beta   90.00
_cell.angle_gamma   90.00
#
_symmetry.space_group_name_H-M   'P 1'
#
loop_
_entity.id
_entity.type
_entity.pdbx_description
1 polymer ?
#
loop_
_entity_poly.entity_id
_entity_poly.type
_entity_poly.pdbx_seq_one_letter_code
_entity_poly.pdbx_strand_id
1 'polypeptide(L)'
;MVEDKPFRERVARGGEEAIGKLAQDLLENPLVSGALAAAVETRERAVRAQEVAMGALNLPSASDLERLTRRLRGISQRLEGLEDGLDRLEQRIDALGGVGALERRLTAIEEALARVESAVTN
;
A
#
# COMPACT_ATOMS: atom_id res chain seq x y z
N MET A 1 18.79 40.33 -42.28
CA MET A 1 19.30 39.17 -41.50
C MET A 1 18.65 37.94 -42.12
N VAL A 2 19.34 37.26 -43.04
CA VAL A 2 18.75 36.21 -43.88
C VAL A 2 18.78 34.86 -43.15
N GLU A 3 17.68 34.12 -43.32
CA GLU A 3 17.30 32.86 -42.71
C GLU A 3 18.27 31.70 -42.95
N ASP A 4 18.73 31.08 -41.86
CA ASP A 4 19.50 29.81 -41.85
C ASP A 4 18.63 28.58 -41.46
N LYS A 5 17.30 28.72 -41.46
CA LYS A 5 16.38 27.66 -40.99
C LYS A 5 16.05 26.50 -41.96
N PRO A 6 16.31 26.50 -43.28
CA PRO A 6 15.87 25.39 -44.14
C PRO A 6 16.86 24.21 -44.23
N PHE A 7 18.09 24.32 -43.73
CA PHE A 7 19.09 23.24 -43.84
C PHE A 7 19.04 22.25 -42.67
N ARG A 8 18.90 22.76 -41.45
CA ARG A 8 18.80 21.92 -40.23
C ARG A 8 17.55 21.05 -40.23
N GLU A 9 16.42 21.57 -40.68
CA GLU A 9 15.17 20.82 -40.76
C GLU A 9 15.21 19.71 -41.82
N ARG A 10 15.88 19.94 -42.96
CA ARG A 10 16.12 18.91 -43.98
C ARG A 10 17.09 17.83 -43.52
N VAL A 11 18.13 18.20 -42.77
CA VAL A 11 19.08 17.24 -42.17
C VAL A 11 18.40 16.42 -41.07
N ALA A 12 17.58 17.05 -40.23
CA ALA A 12 16.81 16.35 -39.20
C ALA A 12 15.81 15.35 -39.81
N ARG A 13 15.04 15.80 -40.80
CA ARG A 13 14.07 14.94 -41.50
C ARG A 13 14.74 13.81 -42.30
N GLY A 14 15.85 14.09 -42.96
CA GLY A 14 16.66 13.06 -43.63
C GLY A 14 17.28 12.06 -42.65
N GLY A 15 17.62 12.50 -41.44
CA GLY A 15 18.06 11.65 -40.35
C GLY A 15 16.96 10.73 -39.82
N GLU A 16 15.74 11.25 -39.63
CA GLU A 16 14.57 10.46 -39.21
C GLU A 16 14.19 9.40 -40.25
N GLU A 17 14.18 9.75 -41.53
CA GLU A 17 13.91 8.80 -42.62
C GLU A 17 15.01 7.72 -42.72
N ALA A 18 16.28 8.09 -42.53
CA ALA A 18 17.39 7.14 -42.52
C ALA A 18 17.35 6.19 -41.31
N ILE A 19 17.01 6.70 -40.12
CA ILE A 19 16.83 5.89 -38.91
C ILE A 19 15.61 4.97 -39.05
N GLY A 20 14.50 5.49 -39.58
CA GLY A 20 13.30 4.70 -39.84
C GLY A 20 13.55 3.56 -40.82
N LYS A 21 14.27 3.85 -41.91
CA LYS A 21 14.65 2.84 -42.89
C LYS A 21 15.62 1.80 -42.30
N LEU A 22 16.61 2.23 -41.53
CA LEU A 22 17.54 1.31 -40.85
C LEU A 22 16.80 0.41 -39.84
N ALA A 23 15.88 0.96 -39.05
CA ALA A 23 15.06 0.19 -38.12
C ALA A 23 14.18 -0.84 -38.85
N GLN A 24 13.62 -0.45 -39.99
CA GLN A 24 12.83 -1.35 -40.84
C GLN A 24 13.70 -2.45 -41.46
N ASP A 25 14.85 -2.11 -42.04
CA ASP A 25 15.80 -3.06 -42.62
C ASP A 25 16.32 -4.05 -41.56
N LEU A 26 16.50 -3.60 -40.31
CA LEU A 26 16.88 -4.46 -39.18
C LEU A 26 15.72 -5.35 -38.71
N LEU A 27 14.47 -4.86 -38.75
CA LEU A 27 13.29 -5.64 -38.37
C LEU A 27 12.97 -6.73 -39.40
N GLU A 28 13.20 -6.43 -40.68
CA GLU A 28 12.99 -7.34 -41.80
C GLU A 28 14.13 -8.37 -41.94
N ASN A 29 15.27 -8.17 -41.26
CA ASN A 29 16.41 -9.09 -41.31
C ASN A 29 16.17 -10.34 -40.43
N PRO A 30 16.00 -11.55 -41.00
CA PRO A 30 15.67 -12.75 -40.24
C PRO A 30 16.73 -13.16 -39.22
N LEU A 31 18.00 -12.79 -39.44
CA LEU A 31 19.09 -13.05 -38.50
C LEU A 31 19.00 -12.14 -37.28
N VAL A 32 18.59 -10.88 -37.47
CA VAL A 32 18.39 -9.92 -36.37
C VAL A 32 17.17 -10.32 -35.55
N SER A 33 16.05 -10.64 -36.20
CA SER A 33 14.85 -11.11 -35.52
C SER A 33 15.11 -12.43 -34.78
N GLY A 34 15.87 -13.35 -35.39
CA GLY A 34 16.27 -14.62 -34.79
C GLY A 34 17.23 -14.44 -33.61
N ALA A 35 18.23 -13.55 -33.72
CA ALA A 35 19.13 -13.23 -32.62
C ALA A 35 18.40 -12.54 -31.46
N LEU A 36 17.45 -11.64 -31.75
CA LEU A 36 16.61 -11.00 -30.74
C LEU A 36 15.72 -12.03 -30.03
N ALA A 37 15.07 -12.92 -30.78
CA ALA A 37 14.27 -14.00 -30.21
C ALA A 37 15.12 -14.90 -29.30
N ALA A 38 16.31 -15.30 -29.75
CA ALA A 38 17.25 -16.10 -28.96
C ALA A 38 17.75 -15.36 -27.71
N ALA A 39 17.98 -14.04 -27.81
CA ALA A 39 18.39 -13.22 -26.67
C ALA A 39 17.27 -13.11 -25.63
N VAL A 40 16.02 -12.89 -26.07
CA VAL A 40 14.84 -12.86 -25.18
C VAL A 40 14.65 -14.22 -24.52
N GLU A 41 14.72 -15.32 -25.28
CA GLU A 41 14.59 -16.67 -24.74
C GLU A 41 15.72 -16.98 -23.74
N THR A 42 16.96 -16.61 -24.04
CA THR A 42 18.10 -16.79 -23.13
C THR A 42 17.90 -15.99 -21.85
N ARG A 43 17.41 -14.74 -21.94
CA ARG A 43 17.06 -13.92 -20.79
C ARG A 43 15.97 -14.58 -19.95
N GLU A 44 14.91 -15.10 -20.56
CA GLU A 44 13.83 -15.77 -19.83
C GLU A 44 14.31 -17.05 -19.13
N ARG A 45 15.20 -17.81 -19.77
CA ARG A 45 15.82 -18.99 -19.15
C ARG A 45 16.70 -18.60 -17.97
N ALA A 46 17.48 -17.52 -18.10
CA ALA A 46 18.32 -17.00 -17.02
C ALA A 46 17.50 -16.51 -15.83
N VAL A 47 16.43 -15.75 -16.05
CA VAL A 47 15.52 -15.29 -14.98
C VAL A 47 14.89 -16.47 -14.26
N ARG A 48 14.38 -17.47 -14.99
CA ARG A 48 13.82 -18.68 -14.37
C ARG A 48 14.86 -19.46 -13.57
N ALA A 49 16.08 -19.62 -14.09
CA ALA A 49 17.17 -20.25 -13.35
C ALA A 49 17.53 -19.47 -12.08
N GLN A 50 17.51 -18.14 -12.14
CA GLN A 50 17.73 -17.28 -10.99
C GLN A 50 16.61 -17.43 -9.95
N GLU A 51 15.33 -17.45 -10.35
CA GLU A 51 14.20 -17.69 -9.44
C GLU A 51 14.31 -19.05 -8.75
N VAL A 52 14.66 -20.11 -9.50
CA VAL A 52 14.86 -21.46 -8.95
C VAL A 52 16.06 -21.48 -7.99
N ALA A 53 17.16 -20.82 -8.32
CA ALA A 53 18.33 -20.71 -7.44
C ALA A 53 18.02 -19.93 -6.16
N MET A 54 17.25 -18.84 -6.25
CA MET A 54 16.77 -18.07 -5.09
C MET A 54 15.88 -18.95 -4.20
N GLY A 55 14.97 -19.72 -4.81
CA GLY A 55 14.17 -20.72 -4.09
C GLY A 55 15.02 -21.79 -3.39
N ALA A 56 16.05 -22.32 -4.06
CA ALA A 56 16.96 -23.32 -3.49
C ALA A 56 17.81 -22.78 -2.33
N LEU A 57 18.14 -21.49 -2.35
CA LEU A 57 18.87 -20.80 -1.28
C LEU A 57 17.95 -20.25 -0.18
N ASN A 58 16.63 -20.52 -0.25
CA ASN A 58 15.62 -19.93 0.63
C ASN A 58 15.64 -18.38 0.64
N LEU A 59 16.07 -17.76 -0.46
CA LEU A 59 16.07 -16.31 -0.61
C LEU A 59 14.72 -15.86 -1.21
N PRO A 60 13.96 -14.98 -0.54
CA PRO A 60 12.67 -14.51 -1.05
C PRO A 60 12.85 -13.64 -2.29
N SER A 61 11.90 -13.72 -3.22
CA SER A 61 11.90 -12.85 -4.41
C SER A 61 11.53 -11.40 -4.04
N ALA A 62 11.85 -10.46 -4.93
CA ALA A 62 11.43 -9.05 -4.75
C ALA A 62 9.90 -8.92 -4.64
N SER A 63 9.15 -9.75 -5.38
CA SER A 63 7.68 -9.75 -5.34
C SER A 63 7.14 -10.25 -4.01
N ASP A 64 7.82 -11.20 -3.37
CA ASP A 64 7.46 -11.71 -2.04
C ASP A 64 7.67 -10.64 -0.98
N LEU A 65 8.80 -9.92 -1.04
CA LEU A 65 9.10 -8.81 -0.15
C LEU A 65 8.07 -7.67 -0.28
N GLU A 66 7.64 -7.35 -1.50
CA GLU A 66 6.64 -6.33 -1.74
C GLU A 66 5.26 -6.74 -1.21
N ARG A 67 4.86 -8.01 -1.43
CA ARG A 67 3.64 -8.59 -0.83
C ARG A 67 3.69 -8.56 0.70
N LEU A 68 4.83 -8.92 1.28
CA LEU A 68 5.05 -8.88 2.73
C LEU A 68 4.93 -7.44 3.25
N THR A 69 5.56 -6.48 2.60
CA THR A 69 5.50 -5.05 2.95
C THR A 69 4.06 -4.53 2.90
N ARG A 70 3.29 -4.89 1.87
CA ARG A 70 1.85 -4.56 1.79
C ARG A 70 1.05 -5.17 2.94
N ARG A 71 1.27 -6.44 3.27
CA ARG A 71 0.60 -7.12 4.40
C ARG A 71 0.96 -6.48 5.73
N LEU A 72 2.24 -6.16 5.95
CA LEU A 72 2.71 -5.47 7.15
C LEU A 72 2.03 -4.11 7.29
N ARG A 73 1.96 -3.30 6.22
CA ARG A 73 1.22 -2.04 6.24
C ARG A 73 -0.24 -2.22 6.62
N GLY A 74 -0.91 -3.23 6.05
CA GLY A 74 -2.29 -3.56 6.41
C GLY A 74 -2.46 -4.00 7.86
N ILE A 75 -1.48 -4.73 8.41
CA ILE A 75 -1.47 -5.10 9.84
C ILE A 75 -1.29 -3.84 10.71
N SER A 76 -0.37 -2.94 10.37
CA SER A 76 -0.18 -1.68 11.11
C SER A 76 -1.46 -0.84 11.14
N GLN A 77 -2.15 -0.68 10.01
CA GLN A 77 -3.42 0.04 9.96
C GLN A 77 -4.52 -0.62 10.81
N ARG A 78 -4.54 -1.95 10.86
CA ARG A 78 -5.49 -2.68 11.72
C ARG A 78 -5.14 -2.54 13.19
N LEU A 79 -3.86 -2.49 13.55
CA LEU A 79 -3.42 -2.25 14.93
C LEU A 79 -3.80 -0.85 15.39
N GLU A 80 -3.57 0.17 14.57
CA GLU A 80 -4.01 1.55 14.84
C GLU A 80 -5.54 1.62 15.04
N GLY A 81 -6.32 0.97 14.18
CA GLY A 81 -7.77 0.89 14.35
C GLY A 81 -8.22 0.11 15.59
N LEU A 82 -7.42 -0.84 16.07
CA LEU A 82 -7.66 -1.55 17.34
C LEU A 82 -7.33 -0.66 18.54
N GLU A 83 -6.23 0.10 18.50
CA GLU A 83 -5.85 1.09 19.51
C GLU A 83 -6.96 2.16 19.65
N ASP A 84 -7.40 2.76 18.54
CA ASP A 84 -8.55 3.68 18.51
C ASP A 84 -9.83 3.04 19.10
N GLY A 85 -10.02 1.74 18.87
CA GLY A 85 -11.15 0.98 19.39
C GLY A 85 -11.07 0.78 20.91
N LEU A 86 -9.87 0.51 21.42
CA LEU A 86 -9.59 0.38 22.84
C LEU A 86 -9.76 1.72 23.57
N ASP A 87 -9.25 2.82 23.01
CA ASP A 87 -9.43 4.16 23.58
C ASP A 87 -10.91 4.52 23.73
N ARG A 88 -11.74 4.21 22.72
CA ARG A 88 -13.19 4.39 22.80
C ARG A 88 -13.84 3.47 23.82
N LEU A 89 -13.35 2.25 23.97
CA LEU A 89 -13.87 1.31 24.97
C LEU A 89 -13.55 1.80 26.38
N GLU A 90 -12.33 2.26 26.63
CA GLU A 90 -11.88 2.85 27.89
C GLU A 90 -12.78 4.03 28.28
N GLN A 91 -13.00 4.98 27.37
CA GLN A 91 -13.91 6.12 27.61
C GLN A 91 -15.33 5.69 27.98
N ARG A 92 -15.85 4.61 27.35
CA ARG A 92 -17.19 4.07 27.67
C ARG A 92 -17.21 3.39 29.03
N ILE A 93 -16.15 2.67 29.39
CA ILE A 93 -16.01 2.04 30.70
C ILE A 93 -15.92 3.11 31.79
N ASP A 94 -15.16 4.18 31.59
CA ASP A 94 -15.09 5.30 32.52
C ASP A 94 -16.44 5.99 32.71
N ALA A 95 -17.20 6.16 31.63
CA ALA A 95 -18.57 6.68 31.70
C ALA A 95 -19.50 5.74 32.50
N LEU A 96 -19.34 4.43 32.35
CA LEU A 96 -20.03 3.43 33.17
C LEU A 96 -19.53 3.43 34.63
N GLY A 97 -18.28 3.78 34.90
CA GLY A 97 -17.76 4.06 36.24
C GLY A 97 -18.55 5.12 37.01
N GLY A 98 -19.39 5.90 36.32
CA GLY A 98 -20.47 6.70 36.89
C GLY A 98 -21.50 5.92 37.71
N VAL A 99 -21.48 4.58 37.70
CA VAL A 99 -22.27 3.71 38.60
C VAL A 99 -22.01 4.07 40.07
N GLY A 100 -20.77 4.38 40.46
CA GLY A 100 -20.49 4.83 41.83
C GLY A 100 -21.14 6.19 42.18
N ALA A 101 -21.38 7.05 41.18
CA ALA A 101 -22.15 8.26 41.38
C ALA A 101 -23.66 7.98 41.48
N LEU A 102 -24.16 6.96 40.75
CA LEU A 102 -25.53 6.47 40.90
C LEU A 102 -25.76 5.87 42.30
N GLU A 103 -24.85 5.03 42.78
CA GLU A 103 -24.92 4.43 44.12
C GLU A 103 -25.00 5.51 45.20
N ARG A 104 -24.13 6.52 45.15
CA ARG A 104 -24.19 7.67 46.08
C ARG A 104 -25.52 8.41 46.03
N ARG A 105 -26.08 8.60 44.83
CA ARG A 105 -27.40 9.24 44.67
C ARG A 105 -28.52 8.37 45.23
N LEU A 106 -28.46 7.05 45.05
CA LEU A 106 -29.40 6.09 45.62
C LEU A 106 -29.38 6.15 47.14
N THR A 107 -28.20 6.08 47.78
CA THR A 107 -28.08 6.20 49.24
C THR A 107 -28.65 7.53 49.74
N ALA A 108 -28.36 8.65 49.07
CA ALA A 108 -28.91 9.94 49.45
C ALA A 108 -30.45 10.01 49.33
N ILE A 109 -31.03 9.33 48.34
CA ILE A 109 -32.48 9.22 48.16
C ILE A 109 -33.10 8.35 49.25
N GLU A 110 -32.49 7.21 49.58
CA GLU A 110 -32.93 6.31 50.66
C GLU A 110 -32.97 7.04 52.01
N GLU A 111 -31.93 7.81 52.34
CA GLU A 111 -31.91 8.64 53.54
C GLU A 111 -33.00 9.72 53.53
N ALA A 112 -33.26 10.33 52.38
CA ALA A 112 -34.32 11.33 52.25
C ALA A 112 -35.71 10.71 52.46
N LEU A 113 -35.94 9.51 51.93
CA LEU A 113 -37.17 8.75 52.13
C LEU A 113 -37.36 8.39 53.61
N ALA A 114 -36.33 7.91 54.30
CA ALA A 114 -36.40 7.62 55.74
C ALA A 114 -36.75 8.85 56.58
N ARG A 115 -36.22 10.03 56.21
CA ARG A 115 -36.59 11.31 56.85
C ARG A 115 -38.06 11.68 56.60
N VAL A 116 -38.57 11.45 55.39
CA VAL A 116 -39.99 11.72 55.07
C VAL A 116 -40.90 10.74 55.82
N GLU A 117 -40.56 9.46 55.85
CA GLU A 117 -41.33 8.43 56.55
C GLU A 117 -41.44 8.74 58.05
N SER A 118 -40.32 9.07 58.69
CA SER A 118 -40.32 9.48 60.11
C SER A 118 -41.14 10.75 60.38
N ALA A 119 -41.18 11.71 59.45
CA ALA A 119 -41.97 12.93 59.57
C ALA A 119 -43.49 12.70 59.38
N VAL A 120 -43.89 11.64 58.67
CA VAL A 120 -45.30 11.29 58.45
C VAL A 120 -45.84 10.39 59.57
N THR A 121 -44.97 9.60 60.20
CA THR A 121 -45.37 8.62 61.24
C THR A 121 -45.39 9.22 62.65
N ASN A 122 -44.87 10.45 62.82
CA ASN A 122 -44.80 11.19 64.08
C ASN A 122 -45.81 12.35 64.06
#